data_AF-A0A1Z5JBN6-F1
#
_entry.id   AF-A0A1Z5JBN6-F1
#
_cell.length_a   1.000
_cell.length_b   1.000
_cell.length_c   1.000
_cell.angle_alpha   90.00
_cell.angle_beta   90.00
_cell.angle_gamma   90.00
#
_symmetry.space_group_name_H-M   'P 1'
#
loop_
_entity.id
_entity.type
_entity.pdbx_description
1 polymer ?
#
loop_
_entity_poly.entity_id
_entity_poly.type
_entity_poly.pdbx_seq_one_letter_code
_entity_poly.pdbx_strand_id
1 'polypeptide(L)'
;MPSTLPSAIIRTAQDALLAKQSALRAGYEMGDDLYREWLLASSSSSRQTPLVHAGYAVRFECILQCIQTFVSANTTVILLGAGLDVTGVWTALRGAHCVIEMDVPEICDSKVDSLLKKVPFVETSATEGKRAFQGTTATGGLYTLLATDLRNKNEWGHELMNILKINKQDANSSRSYLVISELVMTYLEPSVSDGIMEFCSQLPNCCLVAYEPFGCSSDEKDKSVLEEYKRAYLRLFHEKLEKGKATASSLSMYPLGYSADTIRARLKQYFPRAYVTSAGQAASAHGISLRIPEPFDEHMALTLHLQSYMLACAFSSSDDTLLQRRMCPWSIGFAPISIPGPDQSVVAWITPVEIEDEVAIRELFAQSYEEFFATYPSIQKMVQTALKKDMALTSDDAASSSQMRKWFCDREGDFFVAVQHHPRTVLGGIAVRKCTPREQQLHNTDTELNTTPDVYELHRLVVHPAWYRRGIGKALLECVERQISTKTTKKVLLTATTFAGLESANTFYTSCGFGPPHSFQLGDFHMHTYRKLL
;
A
#
# COMPACT_ATOMS: atom_id res chain seq x y z
N MET A 1 -21.72 -27.40 -24.24
CA MET A 1 -20.74 -26.67 -25.08
C MET A 1 -20.30 -25.48 -24.26
N PRO A 2 -19.03 -25.36 -23.85
CA PRO A 2 -18.56 -24.13 -23.20
C PRO A 2 -18.76 -22.99 -24.20
N SER A 3 -19.44 -21.91 -23.78
CA SER A 3 -19.60 -20.74 -24.62
C SER A 3 -18.21 -20.14 -24.87
N THR A 4 -17.76 -20.18 -26.13
CA THR A 4 -16.55 -19.48 -26.57
C THR A 4 -16.58 -18.07 -26.00
N LEU A 5 -15.50 -17.65 -25.31
CA LEU A 5 -15.44 -16.31 -24.73
C LEU A 5 -15.72 -15.31 -25.86
N PRO A 6 -16.63 -14.33 -25.67
CA PRO A 6 -16.93 -13.37 -26.72
C PRO A 6 -15.64 -12.72 -27.24
N SER A 7 -15.43 -12.74 -28.56
CA SER A 7 -14.25 -12.14 -29.21
C SER A 7 -13.97 -10.69 -28.76
N ALA A 8 -15.02 -9.97 -28.35
CA ALA A 8 -14.94 -8.64 -27.77
C ALA A 8 -14.13 -8.58 -26.46
N ILE A 9 -14.25 -9.58 -25.57
CA ILE A 9 -13.50 -9.63 -24.31
C ILE A 9 -12.02 -9.87 -24.59
N ILE A 10 -11.69 -10.82 -25.48
CA ILE A 10 -10.31 -11.10 -25.90
C ILE A 10 -9.63 -9.83 -26.46
N ARG A 11 -10.35 -9.02 -27.24
CA ARG A 11 -9.84 -7.76 -27.78
C ARG A 11 -9.46 -6.72 -26.72
N THR A 12 -10.05 -6.79 -25.53
CA THR A 12 -9.73 -5.84 -24.44
C THR A 12 -8.30 -5.99 -23.95
N ALA A 13 -7.71 -7.20 -24.02
CA ALA A 13 -6.30 -7.41 -23.70
C ALA A 13 -5.39 -6.62 -24.65
N GLN A 14 -5.77 -6.55 -25.93
CA GLN A 14 -5.01 -5.81 -26.94
C GLN A 14 -5.19 -4.30 -26.78
N ASP A 15 -6.41 -3.84 -26.47
CA ASP A 15 -6.65 -2.42 -26.13
C ASP A 15 -5.82 -1.97 -24.90
N ALA A 16 -5.74 -2.82 -23.88
CA ALA A 16 -4.96 -2.55 -22.68
C ALA A 16 -3.45 -2.48 -22.97
N LEU A 17 -2.93 -3.42 -23.78
CA LEU A 17 -1.54 -3.40 -24.24
C LEU A 17 -1.24 -2.10 -25.02
N LEU A 18 -2.09 -1.75 -25.98
CA LEU A 18 -1.91 -0.53 -26.79
C LEU A 18 -1.91 0.73 -25.93
N ALA A 19 -2.79 0.82 -24.94
CA ALA A 19 -2.85 1.97 -24.05
C ALA A 19 -1.60 2.08 -23.16
N LYS A 20 -1.11 0.98 -22.59
CA LYS A 20 0.15 0.94 -21.81
C LYS A 20 1.35 1.35 -22.68
N GLN A 21 1.46 0.82 -23.90
CA GLN A 21 2.51 1.18 -24.85
C GLN A 21 2.43 2.65 -25.28
N SER A 22 1.23 3.17 -25.53
CA SER A 22 1.01 4.56 -25.92
C SER A 22 1.41 5.52 -24.80
N ALA A 23 1.06 5.20 -23.54
CA ALA A 23 1.46 5.98 -22.37
C ALA A 23 2.99 6.02 -22.21
N LEU A 24 3.66 4.87 -22.33
CA LEU A 24 5.12 4.81 -22.31
C LEU A 24 5.77 5.66 -23.41
N ARG A 25 5.27 5.58 -24.65
CA ARG A 25 5.79 6.40 -25.76
C ARG A 25 5.52 7.88 -25.59
N ALA A 26 4.45 8.25 -24.88
CA ALA A 26 4.17 9.63 -24.51
C ALA A 26 5.10 10.15 -23.40
N GLY A 27 5.92 9.28 -22.78
CA GLY A 27 6.93 9.65 -21.79
C GLY A 27 6.47 9.50 -20.33
N TYR A 28 5.36 8.80 -20.07
CA TYR A 28 4.97 8.49 -18.70
C TYR A 28 5.98 7.52 -18.09
N GLU A 29 6.43 7.84 -16.88
CA GLU A 29 7.35 6.99 -16.12
C GLU A 29 6.58 5.77 -15.61
N MET A 30 6.75 4.63 -16.28
CA MET A 30 6.15 3.36 -15.89
C MET A 30 7.23 2.28 -15.87
N GLY A 31 7.40 1.63 -14.72
CA GLY A 31 8.34 0.52 -14.54
C GLY A 31 9.80 0.94 -14.69
N ASP A 32 10.69 -0.04 -14.63
CA ASP A 32 12.11 0.13 -14.94
C ASP A 32 12.39 -0.10 -16.43
N ASP A 33 13.65 0.03 -16.83
CA ASP A 33 14.06 -0.11 -18.23
C ASP A 33 13.75 -1.50 -18.80
N LEU A 34 13.81 -2.56 -17.99
CA LEU A 34 13.49 -3.92 -18.42
C LEU A 34 12.00 -4.07 -18.74
N TYR A 35 11.12 -3.55 -17.88
CA TYR A 35 9.68 -3.54 -18.13
C TYR A 35 9.36 -2.78 -19.42
N ARG A 36 9.96 -1.60 -19.59
CA ARG A 36 9.74 -0.71 -20.74
C ARG A 36 10.19 -1.35 -22.06
N GLU A 37 11.38 -1.93 -22.08
CA GLU A 37 11.95 -2.58 -23.26
C GLU A 37 11.02 -3.69 -23.77
N TRP A 38 10.55 -4.55 -22.88
CA TRP A 38 9.69 -5.67 -23.26
C TRP A 38 8.28 -5.26 -23.62
N LEU A 39 7.71 -4.29 -22.91
CA LEU A 39 6.38 -3.78 -23.26
C LEU A 39 6.40 -3.12 -24.64
N LEU A 40 7.50 -2.46 -25.02
CA LEU A 40 7.66 -1.78 -26.32
C LEU A 40 8.22 -2.68 -27.44
N ALA A 41 8.52 -3.95 -27.17
CA ALA A 41 9.09 -4.89 -28.14
C ALA A 41 8.14 -5.24 -29.32
N SER A 42 6.89 -4.75 -29.31
CA SER A 42 5.97 -4.85 -30.45
C SER A 42 5.69 -3.49 -31.10
N SER A 43 5.61 -3.49 -32.43
CA SER A 43 5.68 -2.31 -33.30
C SER A 43 4.36 -1.56 -33.52
N SER A 44 3.36 -1.73 -32.64
CA SER A 44 2.06 -1.05 -32.83
C SER A 44 2.12 0.43 -32.46
N SER A 45 1.66 1.33 -33.33
CA SER A 45 1.84 2.77 -33.22
C SER A 45 0.56 3.60 -32.99
N SER A 46 -0.50 3.02 -32.43
CA SER A 46 -1.74 3.77 -32.17
C SER A 46 -1.60 4.66 -30.94
N ARG A 47 -1.72 5.99 -31.12
CA ARG A 47 -1.68 6.97 -30.04
C ARG A 47 -3.06 7.10 -29.36
N GLN A 48 -3.08 7.03 -28.04
CA GLN A 48 -4.26 7.30 -27.21
C GLN A 48 -4.30 8.78 -26.76
N THR A 49 -5.40 9.19 -26.12
CA THR A 49 -5.54 10.53 -25.57
C THR A 49 -4.72 10.70 -24.28
N PRO A 50 -4.33 11.94 -23.92
CA PRO A 50 -3.62 12.19 -22.67
C PRO A 50 -4.37 11.68 -21.43
N LEU A 51 -5.69 11.81 -21.37
CA LEU A 51 -6.51 11.26 -20.28
C LEU A 51 -6.34 9.74 -20.13
N VAL A 52 -6.31 9.00 -21.25
CA VAL A 52 -6.08 7.55 -21.24
C VAL A 52 -4.66 7.24 -20.75
N HIS A 53 -3.64 7.97 -21.22
CA HIS A 53 -2.27 7.77 -20.75
C HIS A 53 -2.14 7.97 -19.24
N ALA A 54 -2.65 9.10 -18.73
CA ALA A 54 -2.66 9.43 -17.31
C ALA A 54 -3.37 8.35 -16.47
N GLY A 55 -4.55 7.90 -16.91
CA GLY A 55 -5.29 6.83 -16.23
C GLY A 55 -4.54 5.50 -16.21
N TYR A 56 -3.89 5.13 -17.32
CA TYR A 56 -3.10 3.89 -17.40
C TYR A 56 -1.80 3.95 -16.59
N ALA A 57 -1.13 5.09 -16.53
CA ALA A 57 0.04 5.27 -15.68
C ALA A 57 -0.32 5.05 -14.20
N VAL A 58 -1.42 5.65 -13.72
CA VAL A 58 -1.90 5.43 -12.36
C VAL A 58 -2.31 3.98 -12.11
N ARG A 59 -3.06 3.37 -13.04
CA ARG A 59 -3.44 1.95 -12.97
C ARG A 59 -2.21 1.04 -12.81
N PHE A 60 -1.21 1.25 -13.66
CA PHE A 60 0.03 0.49 -13.64
C PHE A 60 0.78 0.67 -12.33
N GLU A 61 0.99 1.91 -11.88
CA GLU A 61 1.73 2.18 -10.65
C GLU A 61 1.02 1.60 -9.41
N CYS A 62 -0.32 1.65 -9.34
CA CYS A 62 -1.06 1.01 -8.25
C CYS A 62 -0.77 -0.51 -8.18
N ILE A 63 -0.82 -1.22 -9.30
CA ILE A 63 -0.52 -2.66 -9.34
C ILE A 63 0.96 -2.92 -9.04
N LEU A 64 1.87 -2.10 -9.59
CA LEU A 64 3.30 -2.21 -9.37
C LEU A 64 3.65 -2.06 -7.88
N GLN A 65 3.08 -1.06 -7.20
CA GLN A 65 3.28 -0.84 -5.77
C GLN A 65 2.78 -2.02 -4.94
N CYS A 66 1.65 -2.62 -5.29
CA CYS A 66 1.16 -3.84 -4.65
C CYS A 66 2.14 -5.01 -4.81
N ILE A 67 2.67 -5.22 -6.02
CA ILE A 67 3.66 -6.28 -6.29
C ILE A 67 4.95 -6.02 -5.50
N GLN A 68 5.53 -4.83 -5.61
CA GLN A 68 6.79 -4.47 -4.94
C GLN A 68 6.68 -4.56 -3.41
N THR A 69 5.52 -4.24 -2.85
CA THR A 69 5.28 -4.29 -1.40
C THR A 69 5.16 -5.72 -0.89
N PHE A 70 4.58 -6.63 -1.66
CA PHE A 70 4.24 -7.99 -1.21
C PHE A 70 5.24 -9.07 -1.65
N VAL A 71 5.94 -8.86 -2.77
CA VAL A 71 6.85 -9.85 -3.33
C VAL A 71 8.09 -10.01 -2.46
N SER A 72 8.40 -11.27 -2.18
CA SER A 72 9.58 -11.75 -1.50
C SER A 72 10.01 -13.08 -2.13
N ALA A 73 11.18 -13.60 -1.73
CA ALA A 73 11.69 -14.89 -2.19
C ALA A 73 10.79 -16.10 -1.85
N ASN A 74 9.77 -15.92 -1.00
CA ASN A 74 8.79 -16.95 -0.62
C ASN A 74 7.37 -16.69 -1.16
N THR A 75 7.20 -15.64 -1.98
CA THR A 75 5.89 -15.22 -2.51
C THR A 75 5.57 -15.95 -3.80
N THR A 76 4.37 -16.53 -3.90
CA THR A 76 3.78 -16.96 -5.17
C THR A 76 2.79 -15.90 -5.66
N VAL A 77 2.99 -15.40 -6.88
CA VAL A 77 2.11 -14.38 -7.49
C VAL A 77 1.23 -15.04 -8.55
N ILE A 78 -0.09 -14.84 -8.48
CA ILE A 78 -1.07 -15.38 -9.41
C ILE A 78 -1.76 -14.22 -10.10
N LEU A 79 -1.55 -14.04 -11.40
CA LEU A 79 -2.20 -13.01 -12.20
C LEU A 79 -3.36 -13.64 -12.96
N LEU A 80 -4.58 -13.27 -12.59
CA LEU A 80 -5.81 -13.69 -13.26
C LEU A 80 -6.03 -12.79 -14.46
N GLY A 81 -6.30 -13.38 -15.64
CA GLY A 81 -6.48 -12.65 -16.90
C GLY A 81 -5.28 -11.76 -17.22
N ALA A 82 -4.08 -12.35 -17.21
CA ALA A 82 -2.82 -11.61 -17.31
C ALA A 82 -2.64 -10.83 -18.63
N GLY A 83 -3.45 -11.12 -19.65
CA GLY A 83 -3.41 -10.45 -20.94
C GLY A 83 -2.06 -10.57 -21.63
N LEU A 84 -1.76 -9.56 -22.45
CA LEU A 84 -0.49 -9.45 -23.18
C LEU A 84 0.54 -8.55 -22.45
N ASP A 85 0.30 -8.20 -21.19
CA ASP A 85 1.23 -7.40 -20.37
C ASP A 85 2.46 -8.24 -19.97
N VAL A 86 3.59 -7.58 -19.73
CA VAL A 86 4.86 -8.16 -19.30
C VAL A 86 5.01 -8.20 -17.77
N THR A 87 4.03 -7.68 -17.01
CA THR A 87 4.07 -7.58 -15.54
C THR A 87 4.41 -8.89 -14.82
N GLY A 88 3.85 -10.04 -15.22
CA GLY A 88 4.17 -11.32 -14.55
C GLY A 88 5.60 -11.78 -14.80
N VAL A 89 6.11 -11.63 -16.03
CA VAL A 89 7.51 -11.95 -16.35
C VAL A 89 8.46 -11.03 -15.60
N TRP A 90 8.16 -9.72 -15.58
CA TRP A 90 8.91 -8.73 -14.81
C TRP A 90 8.94 -9.10 -13.32
N THR A 91 7.80 -9.54 -12.76
CA THR A 91 7.70 -9.96 -11.36
C THR A 91 8.57 -11.18 -11.06
N ALA A 92 8.62 -12.16 -11.96
CA ALA A 92 9.42 -13.37 -11.79
C ALA A 92 10.93 -13.03 -11.71
N LEU A 93 11.39 -12.05 -12.49
CA LEU A 93 12.78 -11.60 -12.51
C LEU A 93 13.15 -10.70 -11.34
N ARG A 94 12.16 -10.20 -10.59
CA ARG A 94 12.33 -9.34 -9.42
C ARG A 94 12.26 -10.10 -8.10
N GLY A 95 12.37 -11.43 -8.14
CA GLY A 95 12.62 -12.25 -6.95
C GLY A 95 11.38 -12.89 -6.33
N ALA A 96 10.25 -12.95 -7.05
CA ALA A 96 9.15 -13.84 -6.66
C ALA A 96 9.60 -15.31 -6.75
N HIS A 97 9.17 -16.14 -5.79
CA HIS A 97 9.44 -17.58 -5.84
C HIS A 97 8.83 -18.22 -7.08
N CYS A 98 7.57 -17.89 -7.34
CA CYS A 98 6.78 -18.43 -8.43
C CYS A 98 5.80 -17.37 -8.93
N VAL A 99 5.67 -17.25 -10.24
CA VAL A 99 4.63 -16.44 -10.90
C VAL A 99 3.79 -17.35 -11.78
N ILE A 100 2.47 -17.27 -11.61
CA ILE A 100 1.49 -18.01 -12.39
C ILE A 100 0.59 -16.99 -13.07
N GLU A 101 0.67 -16.90 -14.38
CA GLU A 101 -0.27 -16.13 -15.19
C GLU A 101 -1.35 -17.05 -15.73
N MET A 102 -2.61 -16.61 -15.70
CA MET A 102 -3.75 -17.38 -16.20
C MET A 102 -4.51 -16.54 -17.21
N ASP A 103 -4.80 -17.08 -18.39
CA ASP A 103 -5.66 -16.44 -19.39
C ASP A 103 -6.25 -17.47 -20.34
N VAL A 104 -7.16 -17.07 -21.22
CA VAL A 104 -7.71 -17.97 -22.23
C VAL A 104 -6.63 -18.41 -23.23
N PRO A 105 -6.76 -19.62 -23.83
CA PRO A 105 -5.74 -20.18 -24.72
C PRO A 105 -5.27 -19.24 -25.83
N GLU A 106 -6.17 -18.48 -26.44
CA GLU A 106 -5.86 -17.56 -27.54
C GLU A 106 -4.91 -16.42 -27.10
N ILE A 107 -5.05 -15.93 -25.88
CA ILE A 107 -4.15 -14.91 -25.30
C ILE A 107 -2.82 -15.55 -24.90
N CYS A 108 -2.85 -16.73 -24.28
CA CYS A 108 -1.64 -17.45 -23.90
C CYS A 108 -0.76 -17.78 -25.11
N ASP A 109 -1.34 -18.32 -26.18
CA ASP A 109 -0.64 -18.61 -27.43
C ASP A 109 0.00 -17.34 -28.02
N SER A 110 -0.76 -16.25 -28.07
CA SER A 110 -0.27 -14.94 -28.54
C SER A 110 0.89 -14.41 -27.68
N LYS A 111 0.83 -14.60 -26.36
CA LYS A 111 1.87 -14.16 -25.42
C LYS A 111 3.15 -15.00 -25.55
N VAL A 112 3.02 -16.32 -25.71
CA VAL A 112 4.16 -17.21 -25.99
C VAL A 112 4.86 -16.78 -27.28
N ASP A 113 4.09 -16.55 -28.34
CA ASP A 113 4.64 -16.23 -29.67
C ASP A 113 5.30 -14.85 -29.73
N SER A 114 4.72 -13.85 -29.07
CA SER A 114 5.17 -12.44 -29.19
C SER A 114 6.19 -12.00 -28.14
N LEU A 115 6.13 -12.57 -26.94
CA LEU A 115 6.86 -12.12 -25.75
C LEU A 115 7.77 -13.22 -25.20
N LEU A 116 7.22 -14.35 -24.75
CA LEU A 116 7.98 -15.30 -23.91
C LEU A 116 9.13 -15.97 -24.66
N LYS A 117 9.03 -16.17 -25.98
CA LYS A 117 10.14 -16.64 -26.83
C LYS A 117 11.36 -15.70 -26.84
N LYS A 118 11.19 -14.44 -26.44
CA LYS A 118 12.27 -13.43 -26.37
C LYS A 118 12.85 -13.28 -24.97
N VAL A 119 12.24 -13.93 -23.97
CA VAL A 119 12.67 -13.86 -22.56
C VAL A 119 13.70 -14.97 -22.30
N PRO A 120 14.80 -14.69 -21.58
CA PRO A 120 15.86 -15.66 -21.33
C PRO A 120 15.48 -16.65 -20.21
N PHE A 121 14.55 -17.57 -20.49
CA PHE A 121 14.28 -18.71 -19.60
C PHE A 121 15.31 -19.82 -19.81
N VAL A 122 15.73 -20.47 -18.72
CA VAL A 122 16.81 -21.49 -18.71
C VAL A 122 16.31 -22.86 -19.16
N GLU A 123 15.07 -23.20 -18.80
CA GLU A 123 14.42 -24.45 -19.18
C GLU A 123 12.95 -24.17 -19.38
N THR A 124 12.42 -24.51 -20.57
CA THR A 124 11.01 -24.31 -20.89
C THR A 124 10.36 -25.62 -21.29
N SER A 125 9.27 -25.99 -20.63
CA SER A 125 8.45 -27.14 -21.00
C SER A 125 7.04 -26.67 -21.37
N ALA A 126 6.51 -27.23 -22.46
CA ALA A 126 5.10 -27.19 -22.76
C ALA A 126 4.52 -28.55 -22.34
N THR A 127 3.49 -28.57 -21.50
CA THR A 127 2.83 -29.82 -21.12
C THR A 127 2.12 -30.43 -22.34
N GLU A 128 2.14 -31.77 -22.45
CA GLU A 128 1.39 -32.49 -23.48
C GLU A 128 -0.09 -32.05 -23.42
N GLY A 129 -0.57 -31.41 -24.50
CA GLY A 129 -1.89 -30.78 -24.56
C GLY A 129 -1.93 -29.25 -24.60
N LYS A 130 -0.76 -28.55 -24.64
CA LYS A 130 -0.63 -27.09 -24.80
C LYS A 130 -1.30 -26.23 -23.71
N ARG A 131 -1.53 -26.78 -22.51
CA ARG A 131 -2.24 -26.03 -21.46
C ARG A 131 -1.36 -25.14 -20.61
N ALA A 132 -0.06 -25.41 -20.52
CA ALA A 132 0.85 -24.56 -19.75
C ALA A 132 2.20 -24.39 -20.43
N PHE A 133 2.73 -23.17 -20.37
CA PHE A 133 4.14 -22.86 -20.64
C PHE A 133 4.84 -22.64 -19.30
N GLN A 134 5.91 -23.38 -19.03
CA GLN A 134 6.70 -23.23 -17.82
C GLN A 134 8.12 -22.77 -18.17
N GLY A 135 8.71 -21.96 -17.30
CA GLY A 135 10.06 -21.43 -17.48
C GLY A 135 10.73 -21.11 -16.15
N THR A 136 12.04 -21.33 -16.04
CA THR A 136 12.84 -20.84 -14.91
C THR A 136 13.61 -19.60 -15.31
N THR A 137 13.45 -18.52 -14.55
CA THR A 137 14.16 -17.25 -14.78
C THR A 137 15.64 -17.36 -14.41
N ALA A 138 16.46 -16.42 -14.91
CA ALA A 138 17.87 -16.33 -14.54
C ALA A 138 18.12 -16.12 -13.03
N THR A 139 17.14 -15.58 -12.30
CA THR A 139 17.17 -15.38 -10.84
C THR A 139 16.69 -16.61 -10.05
N GLY A 140 16.34 -17.71 -10.73
CA GLY A 140 15.84 -18.94 -10.13
C GLY A 140 14.35 -18.95 -9.78
N GLY A 141 13.61 -17.87 -10.07
CA GLY A 141 12.15 -17.82 -9.91
C GLY A 141 11.43 -18.62 -10.98
N LEU A 142 10.38 -19.34 -10.59
CA LEU A 142 9.54 -20.14 -11.48
C LEU A 142 8.47 -19.28 -12.16
N TYR A 143 8.27 -19.45 -13.46
CA TYR A 143 7.19 -18.81 -14.21
C TYR A 143 6.31 -19.89 -14.87
N THR A 144 5.00 -19.70 -14.79
CA THR A 144 4.01 -20.56 -15.44
C THR A 144 2.93 -19.70 -16.09
N LEU A 145 2.68 -19.91 -17.38
CA LEU A 145 1.53 -19.35 -18.09
C LEU A 145 0.54 -20.49 -18.35
N LEU A 146 -0.61 -20.44 -17.69
CA LEU A 146 -1.67 -21.44 -17.72
C LEU A 146 -2.83 -20.98 -18.62
N ALA A 147 -3.03 -21.68 -19.73
CA ALA A 147 -4.14 -21.49 -20.65
C ALA A 147 -5.42 -22.12 -20.07
N THR A 148 -6.35 -21.28 -19.60
CA THR A 148 -7.60 -21.70 -18.97
C THR A 148 -8.69 -20.63 -19.04
N ASP A 149 -9.95 -21.06 -19.04
CA ASP A 149 -11.10 -20.16 -18.87
C ASP A 149 -11.46 -20.04 -17.39
N LEU A 150 -11.37 -18.83 -16.83
CA LEU A 150 -11.70 -18.57 -15.42
C LEU A 150 -13.17 -18.89 -15.07
N ARG A 151 -14.07 -18.95 -16.08
CA ARG A 151 -15.47 -19.36 -15.89
C ARG A 151 -15.61 -20.86 -15.58
N ASN A 152 -14.61 -21.67 -15.92
CA ASN A 152 -14.59 -23.09 -15.64
C ASN A 152 -13.83 -23.42 -14.34
N LYS A 153 -14.46 -23.15 -13.18
CA LYS A 153 -13.87 -23.36 -11.83
C LYS A 153 -13.19 -24.71 -11.64
N ASN A 154 -13.79 -25.77 -12.16
CA ASN A 154 -13.28 -27.13 -11.98
C ASN A 154 -11.97 -27.35 -12.74
N GLU A 155 -11.82 -26.76 -13.93
CA GLU A 155 -10.63 -26.91 -14.76
C GLU A 155 -9.45 -26.13 -14.19
N TRP A 156 -9.62 -24.82 -13.98
CA TRP A 156 -8.52 -24.01 -13.47
C TRP A 156 -8.17 -24.33 -12.02
N GLY A 157 -9.15 -24.68 -11.19
CA GLY A 157 -8.92 -25.00 -9.78
C GLY A 157 -8.08 -26.26 -9.60
N HIS A 158 -8.35 -27.31 -10.37
CA HIS A 158 -7.57 -28.55 -10.32
C HIS A 158 -6.13 -28.34 -10.81
N GLU A 159 -5.96 -27.67 -11.94
CA GLU A 159 -4.64 -27.46 -12.55
C GLU A 159 -3.76 -26.53 -11.70
N LEU A 160 -4.34 -25.41 -11.24
CA LEU A 160 -3.64 -24.48 -10.35
C LEU A 160 -3.20 -25.18 -9.06
N MET A 161 -4.07 -25.98 -8.45
CA MET A 161 -3.70 -26.73 -7.24
C MET A 161 -2.59 -27.75 -7.49
N ASN A 162 -2.55 -28.37 -8.66
CA ASN A 162 -1.45 -29.27 -9.03
C ASN A 162 -0.13 -28.53 -9.19
N ILE A 163 -0.13 -27.39 -9.90
CA ILE A 163 1.06 -26.52 -10.01
C ILE A 163 1.54 -26.08 -8.63
N LEU A 164 0.61 -25.59 -7.79
CA LEU A 164 0.94 -25.15 -6.43
C LEU A 164 1.51 -26.28 -5.58
N LYS A 165 1.03 -27.53 -5.72
CA LYS A 165 1.55 -28.72 -5.01
C LYS A 165 2.92 -29.14 -5.51
N ILE A 166 3.14 -29.21 -6.83
CA ILE A 166 4.44 -29.57 -7.43
C ILE A 166 5.51 -28.58 -6.95
N ASN A 167 5.15 -27.30 -6.90
CA ASN A 167 6.08 -26.27 -6.47
C ASN A 167 6.35 -26.32 -4.96
N LYS A 168 5.68 -27.15 -4.13
CA LYS A 168 5.96 -27.30 -2.68
C LYS A 168 7.19 -28.20 -2.46
N GLN A 169 8.39 -27.70 -2.74
CA GLN A 169 9.61 -28.43 -2.39
C GLN A 169 10.13 -28.20 -0.97
N ASP A 170 9.65 -27.19 -0.24
CA ASP A 170 10.07 -26.96 1.16
C ASP A 170 8.88 -26.88 2.11
N ALA A 171 8.65 -27.97 2.85
CA ALA A 171 7.61 -28.10 3.88
C ALA A 171 7.80 -27.13 5.07
N ASN A 172 8.94 -26.44 5.15
CA ASN A 172 9.31 -25.54 6.24
C ASN A 172 9.17 -24.04 5.91
N SER A 173 8.78 -23.67 4.68
CA SER A 173 8.65 -22.25 4.28
C SER A 173 7.20 -21.75 4.42
N SER A 174 7.01 -20.66 5.17
CA SER A 174 5.73 -19.95 5.25
C SER A 174 5.45 -19.21 3.94
N ARG A 175 4.83 -19.89 2.96
CA ARG A 175 4.50 -19.27 1.68
C ARG A 175 3.43 -18.20 1.84
N SER A 176 3.59 -17.14 1.07
CA SER A 176 2.58 -16.08 0.89
C SER A 176 2.09 -16.07 -0.56
N TYR A 177 0.84 -15.66 -0.74
CA TYR A 177 0.20 -15.67 -2.05
C TYR A 177 -0.31 -14.26 -2.37
N LEU A 178 0.09 -13.73 -3.51
CA LEU A 178 -0.49 -12.50 -4.06
C LEU A 178 -1.32 -12.87 -5.28
N VAL A 179 -2.63 -12.67 -5.21
CA VAL A 179 -3.53 -12.88 -6.35
C VAL A 179 -3.94 -11.52 -6.89
N ILE A 180 -3.78 -11.30 -8.19
CA ILE A 180 -4.08 -10.01 -8.84
C ILE A 180 -5.17 -10.20 -9.89
N SER A 181 -6.22 -9.38 -9.80
CA SER A 181 -7.26 -9.19 -10.82
C SER A 181 -7.21 -7.74 -11.29
N GLU A 182 -6.72 -7.51 -12.51
CA GLU A 182 -6.59 -6.15 -13.08
C GLU A 182 -7.54 -5.98 -14.27
N LEU A 183 -8.77 -5.51 -14.01
CA LEU A 183 -9.89 -5.47 -14.96
C LEU A 183 -10.25 -6.85 -15.52
N VAL A 184 -10.47 -7.81 -14.63
CA VAL A 184 -10.79 -9.19 -15.03
C VAL A 184 -12.10 -9.63 -14.46
N MET A 185 -12.30 -9.43 -13.15
CA MET A 185 -13.55 -9.79 -12.50
C MET A 185 -14.73 -9.04 -13.13
N THR A 186 -14.57 -7.80 -13.61
CA THR A 186 -15.61 -7.06 -14.36
C THR A 186 -16.22 -7.81 -15.55
N TYR A 187 -15.51 -8.79 -16.13
CA TYR A 187 -16.00 -9.61 -17.24
C TYR A 187 -16.64 -10.95 -16.81
N LEU A 188 -16.67 -11.23 -15.50
CA LEU A 188 -17.12 -12.50 -14.96
C LEU A 188 -18.48 -12.37 -14.27
N GLU A 189 -19.25 -13.45 -14.29
CA GLU A 189 -20.47 -13.51 -13.48
C GLU A 189 -20.15 -13.48 -11.98
N PRO A 190 -21.07 -12.98 -11.13
CA PRO A 190 -20.82 -12.89 -9.69
C PRO A 190 -20.44 -14.24 -9.07
N SER A 191 -21.08 -15.33 -9.50
CA SER A 191 -20.80 -16.70 -9.03
C SER A 191 -19.38 -17.17 -9.34
N VAL A 192 -18.82 -16.76 -10.48
CA VAL A 192 -17.43 -17.09 -10.85
C VAL A 192 -16.46 -16.29 -9.98
N SER A 193 -16.73 -14.99 -9.79
CA SER A 193 -15.93 -14.13 -8.90
C SER A 193 -15.95 -14.63 -7.45
N ASP A 194 -17.11 -15.09 -6.98
CA ASP A 194 -17.28 -15.74 -5.67
C ASP A 194 -16.39 -16.99 -5.53
N GLY A 195 -16.35 -17.82 -6.56
CA GLY A 195 -15.47 -19.00 -6.58
C GLY A 195 -13.98 -18.66 -6.52
N ILE A 196 -13.55 -17.55 -7.12
CA ILE A 196 -12.18 -17.06 -7.05
C ILE A 196 -11.86 -16.53 -5.64
N MET A 197 -12.76 -15.72 -5.05
CA MET A 197 -12.59 -15.19 -3.69
C MET A 197 -12.54 -16.31 -2.64
N GLU A 198 -13.40 -17.31 -2.76
CA GLU A 198 -13.40 -18.52 -1.92
C GLU A 198 -12.09 -19.31 -2.05
N PHE A 199 -11.57 -19.47 -3.27
CA PHE A 199 -10.27 -20.11 -3.47
C PHE A 199 -9.14 -19.30 -2.79
N CYS A 200 -9.11 -17.99 -2.99
CA CYS A 200 -8.08 -17.12 -2.44
C CYS A 200 -8.10 -17.10 -0.91
N SER A 201 -9.27 -17.15 -0.28
CA SER A 201 -9.38 -17.14 1.19
C SER A 201 -8.87 -18.42 1.85
N GLN A 202 -8.83 -19.53 1.11
CA GLN A 202 -8.27 -20.81 1.56
C GLN A 202 -6.74 -20.88 1.46
N LEU A 203 -6.10 -19.94 0.76
CA LEU A 203 -4.64 -19.87 0.66
C LEU A 203 -4.05 -19.21 1.92
N PRO A 204 -2.96 -19.77 2.50
CA PRO A 204 -2.33 -19.19 3.68
C PRO A 204 -1.64 -17.87 3.33
N ASN A 205 -1.71 -16.86 4.21
CA ASN A 205 -1.04 -15.56 4.01
C ASN A 205 -1.31 -14.98 2.61
N CYS A 206 -2.57 -15.03 2.16
CA CYS A 206 -2.99 -14.62 0.84
C CYS A 206 -3.49 -13.18 0.86
N CYS A 207 -3.13 -12.42 -0.16
CA CYS A 207 -3.74 -11.14 -0.50
C CYS A 207 -4.34 -11.20 -1.90
N LEU A 208 -5.64 -10.96 -2.03
CA LEU A 208 -6.29 -10.67 -3.30
C LEU A 208 -6.27 -9.16 -3.53
N VAL A 209 -5.64 -8.73 -4.61
CA VAL A 209 -5.65 -7.36 -5.12
C VAL A 209 -6.57 -7.30 -6.34
N ALA A 210 -7.58 -6.43 -6.31
CA ALA A 210 -8.50 -6.22 -7.41
C ALA A 210 -8.49 -4.74 -7.82
N TYR A 211 -8.09 -4.45 -9.06
CA TYR A 211 -8.26 -3.16 -9.71
C TYR A 211 -9.40 -3.27 -10.72
N GLU A 212 -10.57 -2.71 -10.41
CA GLU A 212 -11.81 -2.89 -11.19
C GLU A 212 -12.59 -1.56 -11.26
N PRO A 213 -13.50 -1.37 -12.22
CA PRO A 213 -14.42 -0.25 -12.17
C PRO A 213 -15.39 -0.38 -10.99
N PHE A 214 -15.76 0.74 -10.37
CA PHE A 214 -16.98 0.79 -9.57
C PHE A 214 -18.19 0.63 -10.49
N GLY A 215 -19.20 -0.12 -10.03
CA GLY A 215 -20.54 -0.02 -10.61
C GLY A 215 -21.21 1.31 -10.33
N CYS A 216 -22.42 1.47 -10.87
CA CYS A 216 -23.31 2.60 -10.56
C CYS A 216 -24.37 2.20 -9.55
N SER A 217 -24.75 3.16 -8.70
CA SER A 217 -25.96 3.01 -7.90
C SER A 217 -27.20 2.92 -8.80
N SER A 218 -28.12 2.02 -8.45
CA SER A 218 -29.46 1.95 -9.07
C SER A 218 -30.41 3.03 -8.54
N ASP A 219 -30.01 3.80 -7.54
CA ASP A 219 -30.83 4.88 -6.99
C ASP A 219 -30.78 6.10 -7.92
N GLU A 220 -31.88 6.35 -8.65
CA GLU A 220 -32.05 7.49 -9.54
C GLU A 220 -31.97 8.85 -8.83
N LYS A 221 -31.99 8.87 -7.49
CA LYS A 221 -31.83 10.10 -6.69
C LYS A 221 -30.36 10.50 -6.53
N ASP A 222 -29.41 9.61 -6.75
CA ASP A 222 -27.98 9.95 -6.73
C ASP A 222 -27.58 10.61 -8.06
N LYS A 223 -27.67 11.94 -8.09
CA LYS A 223 -27.40 12.79 -9.26
C LYS A 223 -26.03 13.47 -9.18
N SER A 224 -25.04 12.84 -8.55
CA SER A 224 -23.69 13.41 -8.55
C SER A 224 -23.06 13.36 -9.95
N VAL A 225 -22.17 14.33 -10.24
CA VAL A 225 -21.39 14.36 -11.49
C VAL A 225 -20.57 13.08 -11.66
N LEU A 226 -20.08 12.51 -10.55
CA LEU A 226 -19.34 11.26 -10.53
C LEU A 226 -20.22 10.07 -10.95
N GLU A 227 -21.42 9.93 -10.39
CA GLU A 227 -22.31 8.82 -10.78
C GLU A 227 -22.74 8.94 -12.24
N GLU A 228 -23.00 10.15 -12.75
CA GLU A 228 -23.32 10.32 -14.17
C GLU A 228 -22.13 10.00 -15.07
N TYR A 229 -20.91 10.40 -14.67
CA TYR A 229 -19.69 10.03 -15.37
C TYR A 229 -19.51 8.50 -15.42
N LYS A 230 -19.69 7.81 -14.30
CA LYS A 230 -19.66 6.34 -14.25
C LYS A 230 -20.70 5.76 -15.20
N ARG A 231 -21.97 6.19 -15.13
CA ARG A 231 -23.04 5.69 -16.02
C ARG A 231 -22.69 5.87 -17.50
N ALA A 232 -22.18 7.04 -17.87
CA ALA A 232 -21.78 7.33 -19.25
C ALA A 232 -20.61 6.44 -19.69
N TYR A 233 -19.57 6.30 -18.86
CA TYR A 233 -18.42 5.46 -19.13
C TYR A 233 -18.81 4.00 -19.33
N LEU A 234 -19.66 3.49 -18.43
CA LEU A 234 -20.13 2.11 -18.47
C LEU A 234 -21.01 1.82 -19.69
N ARG A 235 -21.86 2.77 -20.09
CA ARG A 235 -22.63 2.67 -21.34
C ARG A 235 -21.72 2.52 -22.56
N LEU A 236 -20.69 3.37 -22.67
CA LEU A 236 -19.73 3.31 -23.78
C LEU A 236 -18.95 1.98 -23.80
N PHE A 237 -18.59 1.48 -22.61
CA PHE A 237 -17.92 0.20 -22.47
C PHE A 237 -18.83 -0.97 -22.89
N HIS A 238 -20.10 -0.97 -22.47
CA HIS A 238 -21.11 -1.93 -22.93
C HIS A 238 -21.29 -1.90 -24.45
N GLU A 239 -21.47 -0.72 -25.03
CA GLU A 239 -21.59 -0.57 -26.48
C GLU A 239 -20.38 -1.14 -27.22
N LYS A 240 -19.17 -1.00 -26.66
CA LYS A 240 -17.95 -1.57 -27.23
C LYS A 240 -17.94 -3.10 -27.19
N LEU A 241 -18.45 -3.72 -26.13
CA LEU A 241 -18.56 -5.18 -26.05
C LEU A 241 -19.67 -5.72 -26.98
N GLU A 242 -20.82 -5.05 -27.06
CA GLU A 242 -21.96 -5.44 -27.91
C GLU A 242 -21.67 -5.31 -29.41
N LYS A 243 -20.90 -4.29 -29.83
CA LYS A 243 -20.41 -4.15 -31.22
C LYS A 243 -19.63 -5.37 -31.72
N GLY A 244 -19.20 -6.28 -30.83
CA GLY A 244 -18.52 -7.53 -31.16
C GLY A 244 -19.39 -8.76 -31.45
N LYS A 245 -20.70 -8.63 -31.72
CA LYS A 245 -21.66 -9.76 -31.84
C LYS A 245 -21.70 -10.65 -30.58
N ALA A 246 -21.46 -10.07 -29.41
CA ALA A 246 -21.63 -10.76 -28.14
C ALA A 246 -23.09 -10.63 -27.70
N THR A 247 -23.76 -11.73 -27.35
CA THR A 247 -24.97 -11.67 -26.53
C THR A 247 -24.55 -11.39 -25.08
N ALA A 248 -24.15 -10.15 -24.75
CA ALA A 248 -23.59 -9.81 -23.44
C ALA A 248 -24.67 -9.39 -22.42
N SER A 249 -25.93 -9.79 -22.64
CA SER A 249 -27.07 -9.42 -21.80
C SER A 249 -27.07 -10.03 -20.39
N SER A 250 -26.11 -10.90 -20.03
CA SER A 250 -26.02 -11.53 -18.70
C SER A 250 -24.77 -11.15 -17.89
N LEU A 251 -23.84 -10.35 -18.44
CA LEU A 251 -22.62 -9.98 -17.69
C LEU A 251 -22.97 -8.96 -16.61
N SER A 252 -22.80 -9.36 -15.34
CA SER A 252 -22.72 -8.41 -14.23
C SER A 252 -21.40 -7.67 -14.35
N MET A 253 -21.42 -6.46 -14.88
CA MET A 253 -20.18 -5.71 -15.15
C MET A 253 -19.42 -5.25 -13.91
N TYR A 254 -20.03 -5.34 -12.73
CA TYR A 254 -19.42 -4.92 -11.46
C TYR A 254 -19.69 -5.99 -10.42
N PRO A 255 -19.14 -7.21 -10.61
CA PRO A 255 -19.47 -8.30 -9.71
C PRO A 255 -18.97 -8.03 -8.31
N LEU A 256 -18.02 -7.11 -8.10
CA LEU A 256 -17.60 -6.74 -6.76
C LEU A 256 -18.55 -5.75 -6.06
N GLY A 257 -19.20 -4.84 -6.80
CA GLY A 257 -20.13 -3.86 -6.24
C GLY A 257 -19.98 -2.46 -6.86
N TYR A 258 -20.79 -1.50 -6.37
CA TYR A 258 -20.87 -0.13 -6.91
C TYR A 258 -20.29 0.94 -5.98
N SER A 259 -19.99 0.59 -4.72
CA SER A 259 -19.41 1.49 -3.73
C SER A 259 -18.34 0.78 -2.91
N ALA A 260 -17.45 1.56 -2.28
CA ALA A 260 -16.41 0.99 -1.43
C ALA A 260 -17.00 0.14 -0.29
N ASP A 261 -18.15 0.54 0.28
CA ASP A 261 -18.79 -0.18 1.37
C ASP A 261 -19.44 -1.50 0.91
N THR A 262 -20.10 -1.50 -0.25
CA THR A 262 -20.71 -2.72 -0.81
C THR A 262 -19.65 -3.74 -1.22
N ILE A 263 -18.57 -3.28 -1.87
CA ILE A 263 -17.43 -4.13 -2.23
C ILE A 263 -16.76 -4.68 -0.98
N ARG A 264 -16.51 -3.84 0.03
CA ARG A 264 -15.91 -4.27 1.30
C ARG A 264 -16.78 -5.30 2.01
N ALA A 265 -18.09 -5.08 2.04
CA ALA A 265 -19.04 -6.02 2.64
C ALA A 265 -19.03 -7.37 1.92
N ARG A 266 -18.96 -7.37 0.58
CA ARG A 266 -18.85 -8.60 -0.22
C ARG A 266 -17.54 -9.34 0.04
N LEU A 267 -16.39 -8.65 -0.03
CA LEU A 267 -15.08 -9.26 0.25
C LEU A 267 -15.03 -9.86 1.67
N LYS A 268 -15.63 -9.18 2.66
CA LYS A 268 -15.71 -9.67 4.05
C LYS A 268 -16.52 -10.95 4.24
N GLN A 269 -17.27 -11.41 3.25
CA GLN A 269 -17.91 -12.73 3.28
C GLN A 269 -16.89 -13.87 3.17
N TYR A 270 -15.75 -13.61 2.53
CA TYR A 270 -14.70 -14.60 2.28
C TYR A 270 -13.42 -14.33 3.09
N PHE A 271 -13.11 -13.06 3.32
CA PHE A 271 -11.86 -12.63 3.94
C PHE A 271 -12.11 -11.95 5.29
N PRO A 272 -11.32 -12.25 6.33
CA PRO A 272 -11.44 -11.56 7.63
C PRO A 272 -11.14 -10.05 7.53
N ARG A 273 -10.28 -9.64 6.59
CA ARG A 273 -9.96 -8.22 6.37
C ARG A 273 -10.04 -7.86 4.89
N ALA A 274 -10.67 -6.72 4.62
CA ALA A 274 -10.77 -6.17 3.28
C ALA A 274 -10.76 -4.64 3.33
N TYR A 275 -10.03 -4.05 2.40
CA TYR A 275 -9.88 -2.61 2.23
C TYR A 275 -10.21 -2.26 0.79
N VAL A 276 -10.94 -1.15 0.62
CA VAL A 276 -11.40 -0.69 -0.69
C VAL A 276 -11.32 0.82 -0.70
N THR A 277 -10.76 1.36 -1.76
CA THR A 277 -10.67 2.80 -2.02
C THR A 277 -10.74 3.06 -3.53
N SER A 278 -10.84 4.33 -3.94
CA SER A 278 -10.73 4.66 -5.37
C SER A 278 -9.27 4.62 -5.84
N ALA A 279 -9.05 4.39 -7.13
CA ALA A 279 -7.71 4.38 -7.71
C ALA A 279 -6.95 5.70 -7.43
N GLY A 280 -7.64 6.84 -7.47
CA GLY A 280 -7.04 8.14 -7.15
C GLY A 280 -6.63 8.28 -5.69
N GLN A 281 -7.43 7.78 -4.76
CA GLN A 281 -7.09 7.76 -3.33
C GLN A 281 -5.97 6.76 -3.02
N ALA A 282 -5.98 5.58 -3.64
CA ALA A 282 -4.89 4.62 -3.55
C ALA A 282 -3.57 5.23 -4.05
N ALA A 283 -3.59 5.84 -5.25
CA ALA A 283 -2.42 6.49 -5.84
C ALA A 283 -1.86 7.59 -4.93
N SER A 284 -2.73 8.45 -4.42
CA SER A 284 -2.35 9.50 -3.46
C SER A 284 -1.76 8.91 -2.18
N ALA A 285 -2.37 7.87 -1.60
CA ALA A 285 -1.88 7.23 -0.38
C ALA A 285 -0.55 6.49 -0.56
N HIS A 286 -0.30 5.95 -1.75
CA HIS A 286 0.99 5.39 -2.15
C HIS A 286 2.02 6.45 -2.56
N GLY A 287 1.67 7.73 -2.52
CA GLY A 287 2.58 8.80 -2.93
C GLY A 287 2.91 8.80 -4.41
N ILE A 288 2.09 8.16 -5.25
CA ILE A 288 2.27 8.12 -6.70
C ILE A 288 2.07 9.55 -7.23
N SER A 289 3.16 10.17 -7.66
CA SER A 289 3.14 11.49 -8.30
C SER A 289 3.07 11.32 -9.80
N LEU A 290 1.93 11.68 -10.39
CA LEU A 290 1.77 11.59 -11.84
C LEU A 290 2.41 12.82 -12.51
N ARG A 291 3.59 12.62 -13.09
CA ARG A 291 4.18 13.59 -14.02
C ARG A 291 3.50 13.43 -15.38
N ILE A 292 2.86 14.49 -15.86
CA ILE A 292 2.19 14.50 -17.17
C ILE A 292 3.15 15.14 -18.19
N PRO A 293 3.76 14.35 -19.10
CA PRO A 293 4.80 14.81 -20.02
C PRO A 293 4.27 15.50 -21.29
N GLU A 294 2.95 15.60 -21.44
CA GLU A 294 2.28 16.14 -22.62
C GLU A 294 1.25 17.21 -22.24
N PRO A 295 0.76 18.04 -23.18
CA PRO A 295 -0.31 19.00 -22.88
C PRO A 295 -1.55 18.30 -22.32
N PHE A 296 -2.04 18.80 -21.19
CA PHE A 296 -3.11 18.16 -20.44
C PHE A 296 -4.03 19.20 -19.79
N ASP A 297 -5.29 19.25 -20.23
CA ASP A 297 -6.33 20.14 -19.73
C ASP A 297 -7.52 19.38 -19.09
N GLU A 298 -7.48 18.03 -19.09
CA GLU A 298 -8.56 17.15 -18.65
C GLU A 298 -8.48 16.77 -17.16
N HIS A 299 -7.96 17.63 -16.28
CA HIS A 299 -7.74 17.33 -14.85
C HIS A 299 -8.99 16.90 -14.08
N MET A 300 -10.13 17.54 -14.37
CA MET A 300 -11.40 17.17 -13.76
C MET A 300 -11.87 15.79 -14.25
N ALA A 301 -11.74 15.52 -15.56
CA ALA A 301 -12.09 14.23 -16.13
C ALA A 301 -11.19 13.10 -15.58
N LEU A 302 -9.90 13.35 -15.40
CA LEU A 302 -8.99 12.41 -14.74
C LEU A 302 -9.41 12.12 -13.30
N THR A 303 -9.79 13.16 -12.55
CA THR A 303 -10.27 12.98 -11.17
C THR A 303 -11.51 12.09 -11.13
N LEU A 304 -12.51 12.36 -11.99
CA LEU A 304 -13.72 11.54 -12.10
C LEU A 304 -13.39 10.11 -12.56
N HIS A 305 -12.48 9.95 -13.52
CA HIS A 305 -12.02 8.65 -14.01
C HIS A 305 -11.37 7.84 -12.89
N LEU A 306 -10.41 8.41 -12.15
CA LEU A 306 -9.72 7.73 -11.05
C LEU A 306 -10.64 7.45 -9.85
N GLN A 307 -11.74 8.20 -9.70
CA GLN A 307 -12.81 7.92 -8.73
C GLN A 307 -13.80 6.85 -9.21
N SER A 308 -13.81 6.54 -10.50
CA SER A 308 -14.66 5.51 -11.12
C SER A 308 -14.00 4.14 -11.13
N TYR A 309 -12.71 4.05 -10.81
CA TYR A 309 -11.98 2.82 -10.59
C TYR A 309 -11.65 2.63 -9.12
N MET A 310 -11.56 1.37 -8.70
CA MET A 310 -11.28 0.97 -7.34
C MET A 310 -9.99 0.15 -7.27
N LEU A 311 -9.31 0.26 -6.13
CA LEU A 311 -8.30 -0.70 -5.70
C LEU A 311 -8.83 -1.35 -4.42
N ALA A 312 -9.01 -2.66 -4.46
CA ALA A 312 -9.37 -3.46 -3.31
C ALA A 312 -8.25 -4.43 -2.95
N CYS A 313 -8.03 -4.61 -1.66
CA CYS A 313 -7.12 -5.60 -1.10
C CYS A 313 -7.87 -6.40 -0.04
N ALA A 314 -7.89 -7.72 -0.16
CA ALA A 314 -8.52 -8.61 0.81
C ALA A 314 -7.52 -9.67 1.27
N PHE A 315 -7.47 -9.93 2.57
CA PHE A 315 -6.42 -10.73 3.20
C PHE A 315 -7.02 -11.96 3.89
N SER A 316 -6.42 -13.13 3.68
CA SER A 316 -6.87 -14.37 4.32
C SER A 316 -6.51 -14.44 5.81
N SER A 317 -5.54 -13.64 6.27
CA SER A 317 -5.23 -13.48 7.70
C SER A 317 -6.04 -12.36 8.35
N SER A 318 -6.50 -12.61 9.57
CA SER A 318 -7.11 -11.61 10.46
C SER A 318 -6.12 -10.67 11.12
N ASP A 319 -4.81 -10.94 11.00
CA ASP A 319 -3.78 -10.18 11.68
C ASP A 319 -3.64 -8.78 11.10
N ASP A 320 -3.28 -7.81 11.95
CA ASP A 320 -2.94 -6.46 11.54
C ASP A 320 -1.45 -6.30 11.28
N THR A 321 -1.01 -6.88 10.17
CA THR A 321 0.41 -6.90 9.80
C THR A 321 0.85 -5.62 9.11
N LEU A 322 2.14 -5.31 9.23
CA LEU A 322 2.78 -4.22 8.50
C LEU A 322 2.58 -4.35 6.98
N LEU A 323 2.63 -5.58 6.46
CA LEU A 323 2.39 -5.84 5.04
C LEU A 323 1.01 -5.33 4.61
N GLN A 324 -0.05 -5.63 5.37
CA GLN A 324 -1.41 -5.17 5.04
C GLN A 324 -1.51 -3.64 5.07
N ARG A 325 -0.87 -3.02 6.05
CA ARG A 325 -0.76 -1.57 6.18
C ARG A 325 0.00 -0.92 5.02
N ARG A 326 1.07 -1.55 4.54
CA ARG A 326 1.84 -1.08 3.36
C ARG A 326 1.09 -1.29 2.05
N MET A 327 0.31 -2.36 1.94
CA MET A 327 -0.55 -2.63 0.80
C MET A 327 -1.75 -1.68 0.75
N CYS A 328 -2.21 -1.21 1.91
CA CYS A 328 -3.40 -0.37 2.06
C CYS A 328 -3.12 0.90 2.89
N PRO A 329 -2.17 1.77 2.50
CA PRO A 329 -1.78 2.92 3.33
C PRO A 329 -2.96 3.87 3.61
N TRP A 330 -3.95 3.92 2.71
CA TRP A 330 -5.20 4.68 2.89
C TRP A 330 -6.03 4.22 4.09
N SER A 331 -5.87 2.97 4.58
CA SER A 331 -6.65 2.47 5.72
C SER A 331 -6.14 2.94 7.08
N ILE A 332 -4.89 3.41 7.15
CA ILE A 332 -4.25 3.84 8.41
C ILE A 332 -4.57 5.32 8.70
N GLY A 333 -5.10 6.05 7.72
CA GLY A 333 -5.59 7.43 7.90
C GLY A 333 -4.52 8.50 7.92
N PHE A 334 -3.28 8.19 7.51
CA PHE A 334 -2.21 9.18 7.38
C PHE A 334 -1.81 9.35 5.93
N ALA A 335 -2.07 10.55 5.40
CA ALA A 335 -1.62 10.92 4.07
C ALA A 335 -0.08 10.96 4.06
N PRO A 336 0.57 10.50 2.98
CA PRO A 336 2.00 10.70 2.82
C PRO A 336 2.33 12.19 2.86
N ILE A 337 3.48 12.49 3.45
CA ILE A 337 4.05 13.83 3.48
C ILE A 337 5.13 13.93 2.39
N SER A 338 4.97 14.91 1.51
CA SER A 338 6.03 15.28 0.57
C SER A 338 7.05 16.14 1.30
N ILE A 339 8.29 15.65 1.35
CA ILE A 339 9.39 16.27 2.05
C ILE A 339 10.37 16.78 1.00
N PRO A 340 10.60 18.10 0.88
CA PRO A 340 11.55 18.62 -0.09
C PRO A 340 12.96 18.19 0.31
N GLY A 341 13.60 17.34 -0.52
CA GLY A 341 15.01 16.98 -0.38
C GLY A 341 15.94 17.93 -1.15
N PRO A 342 17.26 17.80 -0.97
CA PRO A 342 18.24 18.60 -1.71
C PRO A 342 18.24 18.33 -3.22
N ASP A 343 18.03 17.06 -3.62
CA ASP A 343 18.05 16.65 -5.03
C ASP A 343 16.64 16.33 -5.55
N GLN A 344 15.80 15.70 -4.73
CA GLN A 344 14.41 15.34 -5.07
C GLN A 344 13.53 15.34 -3.82
N SER A 345 12.22 15.59 -4.00
CA SER A 345 11.26 15.42 -2.91
C SER A 345 11.13 13.95 -2.54
N VAL A 346 11.26 13.64 -1.24
CA VAL A 346 11.01 12.30 -0.72
C VAL A 346 9.59 12.23 -0.18
N VAL A 347 8.89 11.16 -0.51
CA VAL A 347 7.61 10.84 0.10
C VAL A 347 7.88 10.03 1.37
N ALA A 348 7.33 10.49 2.49
CA ALA A 348 7.36 9.72 3.73
C ALA A 348 5.96 9.45 4.27
N TRP A 349 5.85 8.37 5.01
CA TRP A 349 4.62 7.91 5.64
C TRP A 349 4.82 7.97 7.15
N ILE A 350 3.76 8.35 7.86
CA ILE A 350 3.74 8.26 9.31
C ILE A 350 3.00 6.97 9.67
N THR A 351 3.72 6.02 10.22
CA THR A 351 3.17 4.73 10.66
C THR A 351 3.47 4.53 12.13
N PRO A 352 2.74 3.65 12.83
CA PRO A 352 3.25 3.13 14.09
C PRO A 352 4.63 2.48 13.91
N VAL A 353 5.44 2.46 14.97
CA VAL A 353 6.75 1.82 14.99
C VAL A 353 6.60 0.30 14.90
N GLU A 354 7.41 -0.30 14.05
CA GLU A 354 7.47 -1.75 13.81
C GLU A 354 8.83 -2.30 14.25
N ILE A 355 8.94 -3.64 14.34
CA ILE A 355 10.18 -4.31 14.79
C ILE A 355 11.38 -3.89 13.93
N GLU A 356 11.19 -3.80 12.61
CA GLU A 356 12.24 -3.39 11.67
C GLU A 356 12.69 -1.92 11.82
N ASP A 357 11.93 -1.08 12.52
CA ASP A 357 12.28 0.32 12.79
C ASP A 357 13.08 0.49 14.09
N GLU A 358 12.99 -0.47 15.02
CA GLU A 358 13.44 -0.29 16.41
C GLU A 358 14.93 0.02 16.50
N VAL A 359 15.77 -0.61 15.67
CA VAL A 359 17.22 -0.36 15.65
C VAL A 359 17.50 1.07 15.20
N ALA A 360 16.95 1.47 14.05
CA ALA A 360 17.19 2.79 13.47
C ALA A 360 16.69 3.92 14.40
N ILE A 361 15.52 3.77 15.02
CA ILE A 361 15.00 4.80 15.92
C ILE A 361 15.80 4.90 17.22
N ARG A 362 16.34 3.79 17.73
CA ARG A 362 17.24 3.78 18.90
C ARG A 362 18.55 4.48 18.60
N GLU A 363 19.14 4.20 17.44
CA GLU A 363 20.38 4.86 16.99
C GLU A 363 20.17 6.36 16.84
N LEU A 364 19.08 6.78 16.17
CA LEU A 364 18.70 8.19 16.05
C LEU A 364 18.53 8.87 17.41
N PHE A 365 17.88 8.20 18.36
CA PHE A 365 17.70 8.73 19.70
C PHE A 365 19.02 8.83 20.48
N ALA A 366 19.89 7.83 20.38
CA ALA A 366 21.19 7.85 21.05
C ALA A 366 22.09 8.99 20.53
N GLN A 367 22.15 9.16 19.21
CA GLN A 367 22.98 10.16 18.54
C GLN A 367 22.52 11.60 18.82
N SER A 368 21.21 11.81 19.01
CA SER A 368 20.63 13.15 19.26
C SER A 368 21.13 13.82 20.56
N TYR A 369 21.78 13.08 21.45
CA TYR A 369 22.30 13.59 22.72
C TYR A 369 23.82 13.42 22.87
N GLU A 370 24.49 12.86 21.88
CA GLU A 370 25.89 12.42 22.00
C GLU A 370 26.84 13.57 22.36
N GLU A 371 26.62 14.75 21.78
CA GLU A 371 27.40 15.96 22.06
C GLU A 371 27.34 16.43 23.52
N PHE A 372 26.30 16.02 24.26
CA PHE A 372 26.10 16.42 25.66
C PHE A 372 26.68 15.43 26.67
N PHE A 373 27.08 14.23 26.26
CA PHE A 373 27.51 13.19 27.20
C PHE A 373 28.77 13.56 27.97
N ALA A 374 29.71 14.29 27.34
CA ALA A 374 30.93 14.74 27.99
C ALA A 374 30.65 15.79 29.08
N THR A 375 29.73 16.71 28.82
CA THR A 375 29.39 17.82 29.72
C THR A 375 28.42 17.38 30.81
N TYR A 376 27.48 16.49 30.49
CA TYR A 376 26.40 16.07 31.37
C TYR A 376 26.28 14.53 31.42
N PRO A 377 27.06 13.83 32.26
CA PRO A 377 26.99 12.37 32.40
C PRO A 377 25.60 11.84 32.81
N SER A 378 24.79 12.69 33.45
CA SER A 378 23.39 12.42 33.78
C SER A 378 22.52 12.23 32.53
N ILE A 379 22.76 12.98 31.45
CA ILE A 379 22.06 12.84 30.17
C ILE A 379 22.40 11.49 29.54
N GLN A 380 23.66 11.06 29.58
CA GLN A 380 24.07 9.73 29.10
C GLN A 380 23.34 8.62 29.86
N LYS A 381 23.26 8.72 31.20
CA LYS A 381 22.50 7.76 32.03
C LYS A 381 21.02 7.76 31.69
N MET A 382 20.42 8.93 31.46
CA MET A 382 19.01 9.06 31.05
C MET A 382 18.76 8.34 29.73
N VAL A 383 19.60 8.59 28.71
CA VAL A 383 19.51 7.94 27.40
C VAL A 383 19.65 6.43 27.51
N GLN A 384 20.66 5.93 28.24
CA GLN A 384 20.83 4.50 28.47
C GLN A 384 19.64 3.87 29.18
N THR A 385 19.02 4.59 30.12
CA THR A 385 17.83 4.11 30.84
C THR A 385 16.63 4.01 29.90
N ALA A 386 16.43 4.99 29.02
CA ALA A 386 15.37 4.94 28.00
C ALA A 386 15.58 3.76 27.03
N LEU A 387 16.79 3.61 26.50
CA LEU A 387 17.16 2.49 25.62
C LEU A 387 16.99 1.12 26.29
N LYS A 388 17.10 1.01 27.61
CA LYS A 388 16.87 -0.26 28.32
C LYS A 388 15.40 -0.51 28.67
N LYS A 389 14.57 0.53 28.67
CA LYS A 389 13.21 0.47 29.20
C LYS A 389 12.15 0.68 28.12
N ASP A 390 11.86 1.91 27.77
CA ASP A 390 10.74 2.27 26.89
C ASP A 390 11.10 2.22 25.40
N MET A 391 12.39 2.08 25.07
CA MET A 391 12.86 1.81 23.72
C MET A 391 13.51 0.44 23.57
N ALA A 392 13.27 -0.51 24.49
CA ALA A 392 13.87 -1.84 24.45
C ALA A 392 13.59 -2.56 23.12
N LEU A 393 14.59 -3.28 22.60
CA LEU A 393 14.45 -4.09 21.40
C LEU A 393 13.57 -5.30 21.68
N THR A 394 12.80 -5.68 20.67
CA THR A 394 12.06 -6.92 20.65
C THR A 394 13.03 -8.10 20.65
N SER A 395 13.00 -8.90 21.71
CA SER A 395 13.94 -10.01 21.94
C SER A 395 13.48 -11.34 21.34
N ASP A 396 12.25 -11.40 20.83
CA ASP A 396 11.63 -12.60 20.29
C ASP A 396 11.51 -12.47 18.78
N ASP A 397 12.28 -13.27 18.04
CA ASP A 397 12.28 -13.30 16.58
C ASP A 397 10.90 -13.71 16.00
N ALA A 398 10.04 -14.34 16.81
CA ALA A 398 8.68 -14.71 16.43
C ALA A 398 7.62 -13.65 16.79
N ALA A 399 8.02 -12.53 17.40
CA ALA A 399 7.08 -11.49 17.77
C ALA A 399 6.46 -10.84 16.52
N SER A 400 5.14 -10.69 16.53
CA SER A 400 4.39 -10.02 15.45
C SER A 400 4.29 -8.51 15.63
N SER A 401 4.82 -7.95 16.73
CA SER A 401 4.69 -6.53 17.05
C SER A 401 5.87 -6.00 17.88
N SER A 402 6.17 -4.72 17.70
CA SER A 402 7.23 -4.00 18.41
C SER A 402 6.97 -3.93 19.93
N GLN A 403 7.95 -4.35 20.74
CA GLN A 403 7.92 -4.15 22.19
C GLN A 403 7.93 -2.67 22.57
N MET A 404 8.68 -1.87 21.81
CA MET A 404 8.71 -0.41 21.96
C MET A 404 7.31 0.17 21.79
N ARG A 405 6.59 -0.19 20.72
CA ARG A 405 5.20 0.23 20.53
C ARG A 405 4.29 -0.22 21.66
N LYS A 406 4.37 -1.50 22.03
CA LYS A 406 3.53 -2.11 23.08
C LYS A 406 3.66 -1.34 24.40
N TRP A 407 4.87 -0.93 24.76
CA TRP A 407 5.12 -0.16 25.99
C TRP A 407 4.30 1.14 26.07
N PHE A 408 4.16 1.85 24.95
CA PHE A 408 3.37 3.08 24.87
C PHE A 408 1.86 2.78 24.76
N CYS A 409 1.47 1.76 23.99
CA CYS A 409 0.07 1.34 23.88
C CYS A 409 -0.54 0.91 25.23
N ASP A 410 0.22 0.18 26.05
CA ASP A 410 -0.20 -0.24 27.41
C ASP A 410 -0.46 0.97 28.35
N ARG A 411 -0.07 2.19 27.93
CA ARG A 411 -0.26 3.46 28.65
C ARG A 411 -1.19 4.41 27.89
N GLU A 412 -2.15 3.84 27.16
CA GLU A 412 -3.12 4.57 26.32
C GLU A 412 -2.47 5.46 25.25
N GLY A 413 -1.19 5.21 24.94
CA GLY A 413 -0.36 5.96 24.00
C GLY A 413 -0.12 5.24 22.68
N ASP A 414 0.91 5.66 21.95
CA ASP A 414 1.45 4.98 20.77
C ASP A 414 2.87 5.49 20.47
N PHE A 415 3.55 4.83 19.53
CA PHE A 415 4.84 5.30 19.01
C PHE A 415 4.74 5.34 17.48
N PHE A 416 4.96 6.51 16.91
CA PHE A 416 4.97 6.75 15.48
C PHE A 416 6.38 6.98 14.93
N VAL A 417 6.60 6.52 13.70
CA VAL A 417 7.80 6.77 12.91
C VAL A 417 7.41 7.39 11.58
N ALA A 418 8.23 8.31 11.10
CA ALA A 418 8.21 8.79 9.73
C ALA A 418 9.17 7.92 8.93
N VAL A 419 8.68 7.27 7.89
CA VAL A 419 9.45 6.30 7.10
C VAL A 419 9.31 6.58 5.62
N GLN A 420 10.38 6.39 4.84
CA GLN A 420 10.29 6.15 3.40
C GLN A 420 10.04 4.65 3.21
N HIS A 421 9.14 4.18 2.32
CA HIS A 421 8.78 2.75 2.25
C HIS A 421 9.69 1.87 1.37
N HIS A 422 10.41 2.43 0.40
CA HIS A 422 11.19 1.65 -0.57
C HIS A 422 12.56 2.30 -0.84
N PRO A 423 13.64 1.83 -0.18
CA PRO A 423 13.65 0.90 0.96
C PRO A 423 13.06 1.52 2.24
N ARG A 424 12.60 0.68 3.18
CA ARG A 424 12.06 1.18 4.46
C ARG A 424 13.14 1.89 5.25
N THR A 425 13.07 3.22 5.36
CA THR A 425 14.10 4.04 6.03
C THR A 425 13.44 4.97 7.03
N VAL A 426 13.85 4.90 8.30
CA VAL A 426 13.35 5.76 9.38
C VAL A 426 13.95 7.16 9.26
N LEU A 427 13.09 8.16 9.07
CA LEU A 427 13.45 9.58 8.98
C LEU A 427 13.27 10.32 10.31
N GLY A 428 12.51 9.74 11.23
CA GLY A 428 12.26 10.27 12.56
C GLY A 428 11.19 9.46 13.30
N GLY A 429 10.94 9.80 14.56
CA GLY A 429 9.87 9.21 15.35
C GLY A 429 9.46 10.07 16.53
N ILE A 430 8.28 9.77 17.06
CA ILE A 430 7.69 10.40 18.23
C ILE A 430 6.87 9.36 18.97
N ALA A 431 6.97 9.35 20.28
CA ALA A 431 6.13 8.53 21.13
C ALA A 431 5.25 9.41 22.00
N VAL A 432 4.12 8.86 22.45
CA VAL A 432 3.22 9.56 23.35
C VAL A 432 2.61 8.57 24.32
N ARG A 433 2.38 8.99 25.56
CA ARG A 433 1.64 8.21 26.56
C ARG A 433 0.73 9.09 27.38
N LYS A 434 -0.30 8.50 27.97
CA LYS A 434 -1.10 9.18 28.98
C LYS A 434 -0.33 9.23 30.30
N CYS A 435 -0.39 10.36 30.98
CA CYS A 435 0.18 10.52 32.31
C CYS A 435 -0.68 9.77 33.33
N THR A 436 -0.04 9.11 34.29
CA THR A 436 -0.71 8.48 35.45
C THR A 436 -1.40 9.54 36.32
N PRO A 437 -2.40 9.18 37.15
CA PRO A 437 -3.08 10.15 38.02
C PRO A 437 -2.12 10.96 38.91
N ARG A 438 -1.03 10.34 39.38
CA ARG A 438 0.01 11.01 40.17
C ARG A 438 0.80 12.02 39.35
N GLU A 439 1.14 11.69 38.10
CA GLU A 439 1.82 12.62 37.19
C GLU A 439 0.89 13.76 36.78
N GLN A 440 -0.40 13.49 36.55
CA GLN A 440 -1.40 14.52 36.24
C GLN A 440 -1.52 15.58 37.34
N GLN A 441 -1.46 15.17 38.62
CA GLN A 441 -1.49 16.11 39.75
C GLN A 441 -0.32 17.12 39.71
N LEU A 442 0.86 16.72 39.20
CA LEU A 442 2.00 17.61 39.04
C LEU A 442 1.80 18.63 37.91
N HIS A 443 0.93 18.33 36.94
CA HIS A 443 0.64 19.22 35.82
C HIS A 443 -0.55 20.16 36.08
N ASN A 444 -1.45 19.80 37.01
CA ASN A 444 -2.72 20.49 37.26
C ASN A 444 -2.66 21.65 38.28
N THR A 445 -1.47 22.17 38.59
CA THR A 445 -1.31 23.21 39.64
C THR A 445 -1.99 24.55 39.32
N ASP A 446 -2.40 24.82 38.07
CA ASP A 446 -2.80 26.17 37.62
C ASP A 446 -4.14 26.28 36.87
N THR A 447 -4.97 25.22 36.82
CA THR A 447 -6.21 25.27 36.01
C THR A 447 -7.47 25.33 36.87
N GLU A 448 -8.10 26.51 36.93
CA GLU A 448 -9.49 26.76 37.39
C GLU A 448 -10.55 26.15 36.44
N LEU A 449 -10.29 24.96 35.89
CA LEU A 449 -11.23 24.27 35.00
C LEU A 449 -12.13 23.34 35.80
N ASN A 450 -13.44 23.47 35.62
CA ASN A 450 -14.47 22.60 36.21
C ASN A 450 -14.33 21.11 35.82
N THR A 451 -13.46 20.78 34.86
CA THR A 451 -13.13 19.41 34.47
C THR A 451 -11.62 19.30 34.23
N THR A 452 -10.95 18.37 34.90
CA THR A 452 -9.50 18.15 34.73
C THR A 452 -9.24 17.51 33.36
N PRO A 453 -8.43 18.14 32.48
CA PRO A 453 -8.12 17.56 31.18
C PRO A 453 -7.32 16.27 31.34
N ASP A 454 -7.45 15.35 30.38
CA ASP A 454 -6.53 14.22 30.30
C ASP A 454 -5.15 14.76 29.89
N VAL A 455 -4.08 14.33 30.58
CA VAL A 455 -2.72 14.80 30.28
C VAL A 455 -1.97 13.71 29.52
N TYR A 456 -1.40 14.09 28.39
CA TYR A 456 -0.52 13.24 27.60
C TYR A 456 0.88 13.87 27.55
N GLU A 457 1.91 13.02 27.56
CA GLU A 457 3.31 13.44 27.49
C GLU A 457 3.94 12.92 26.20
N LEU A 458 4.57 13.82 25.45
CA LEU A 458 5.39 13.50 24.30
C LEU A 458 6.75 12.96 24.76
N HIS A 459 7.13 11.84 24.16
CA HIS A 459 8.37 11.12 24.43
C HIS A 459 9.14 10.93 23.13
N ARG A 460 10.47 10.86 23.23
CA ARG A 460 11.37 10.39 22.16
C ARG A 460 11.17 11.05 20.79
N LEU A 461 10.80 12.34 20.74
CA LEU A 461 10.76 13.06 19.46
C LEU A 461 12.19 13.19 18.92
N VAL A 462 12.45 12.54 17.78
CA VAL A 462 13.73 12.58 17.09
C VAL A 462 13.50 12.66 15.59
N VAL A 463 14.37 13.37 14.89
CA VAL A 463 14.39 13.45 13.43
C VAL A 463 15.82 13.23 12.99
N HIS A 464 16.02 12.49 11.90
CA HIS A 464 17.34 12.27 11.35
C HIS A 464 17.94 13.61 10.87
N PRO A 465 19.21 13.95 11.19
CA PRO A 465 19.78 15.27 10.94
C PRO A 465 19.67 15.77 9.49
N ALA A 466 19.82 14.88 8.51
CA ALA A 466 19.65 15.20 7.08
C ALA A 466 18.26 15.77 6.72
N TRP A 467 17.27 15.58 7.60
CA TRP A 467 15.87 15.97 7.39
C TRP A 467 15.38 17.08 8.32
N TYR A 468 16.27 17.70 9.09
CA TYR A 468 15.91 18.82 9.94
C TYR A 468 15.29 19.96 9.14
N ARG A 469 14.28 20.60 9.75
CA ARG A 469 13.51 21.73 9.17
C ARG A 469 12.77 21.41 7.87
N ARG A 470 12.62 20.13 7.51
CA ARG A 470 11.83 19.68 6.35
C ARG A 470 10.37 19.30 6.68
N GLY A 471 9.91 19.60 7.89
CA GLY A 471 8.51 19.38 8.32
C GLY A 471 8.23 18.03 8.96
N ILE A 472 9.19 17.08 9.01
CA ILE A 472 8.98 15.73 9.58
C ILE A 472 8.50 15.78 11.04
N GLY A 473 9.20 16.52 11.90
CA GLY A 473 8.83 16.62 13.32
C GLY A 473 7.43 17.23 13.52
N LYS A 474 7.04 18.20 12.68
CA LYS A 474 5.71 18.81 12.72
C LYS A 474 4.64 17.80 12.30
N ALA A 475 4.87 17.07 11.22
CA ALA A 475 3.92 16.05 10.75
C ALA A 475 3.76 14.91 11.77
N LEU A 476 4.84 14.47 12.42
CA LEU A 476 4.81 13.50 13.52
C LEU A 476 3.97 14.02 14.70
N LEU A 477 4.16 15.27 15.09
CA LEU A 477 3.37 15.91 16.14
C LEU A 477 1.88 16.00 15.76
N GLU A 478 1.56 16.47 14.56
CA GLU A 478 0.18 16.56 14.07
C GLU A 478 -0.50 15.18 14.00
N CYS A 479 0.26 14.13 13.70
CA CYS A 479 -0.21 12.75 13.77
C CYS A 479 -0.63 12.37 15.21
N VAL A 480 0.23 12.65 16.19
CA VAL A 480 -0.06 12.41 17.61
C VAL A 480 -1.28 13.21 18.07
N GLU A 481 -1.35 14.50 17.75
CA GLU A 481 -2.47 15.37 18.11
C GLU A 481 -3.79 14.81 17.56
N ARG A 482 -3.81 14.44 16.27
CA ARG A 482 -5.00 13.84 15.64
C ARG A 482 -5.39 12.51 16.28
N GLN A 483 -4.43 11.62 16.56
CA GLN A 483 -4.73 10.32 17.18
C GLN A 483 -5.31 10.48 18.59
N ILE A 484 -4.83 11.45 19.36
CA ILE A 484 -5.33 11.70 20.71
C ILE A 484 -6.71 12.32 20.66
N SER A 485 -6.93 13.34 19.82
CA SER A 485 -8.23 14.00 19.67
C SER A 485 -9.34 13.06 19.19
N THR A 486 -9.02 11.98 18.47
CA THR A 486 -10.02 10.97 18.07
C THR A 486 -10.34 9.95 19.17
N LYS A 487 -9.42 9.75 20.13
CA LYS A 487 -9.61 8.79 21.23
C LYS A 487 -10.41 9.34 22.41
N THR A 488 -10.53 10.66 22.56
CA THR A 488 -11.21 11.27 23.70
C THR A 488 -12.07 12.46 23.29
N THR A 489 -13.22 12.59 23.94
CA THR A 489 -14.10 13.76 23.83
C THR A 489 -13.78 14.83 24.86
N LYS A 490 -12.88 14.54 25.81
CA LYS A 490 -12.42 15.48 26.83
C LYS A 490 -11.35 16.41 26.24
N LYS A 491 -11.20 17.58 26.85
CA LYS A 491 -10.02 18.44 26.60
C LYS A 491 -8.75 17.69 26.97
N VAL A 492 -7.72 17.84 26.15
CA VAL A 492 -6.43 17.20 26.37
C VAL A 492 -5.34 18.24 26.57
N LEU A 493 -4.52 18.04 27.60
CA LEU A 493 -3.30 18.80 27.80
C LEU A 493 -2.11 17.96 27.30
N LEU A 494 -1.50 18.38 26.20
CA LEU A 494 -0.28 17.79 25.67
C LEU A 494 0.93 18.47 26.31
N THR A 495 1.87 17.67 26.82
CA THR A 495 3.07 18.13 27.51
C THR A 495 4.31 17.59 26.82
N ALA A 496 5.38 18.37 26.82
CA ALA A 496 6.68 17.94 26.32
C ALA A 496 7.79 18.47 27.21
N THR A 497 8.67 17.60 27.69
CA THR A 497 9.78 17.97 28.56
C THR A 497 11.10 17.73 27.83
N THR A 498 11.92 18.77 27.68
CA THR A 498 13.18 18.72 26.94
C THR A 498 14.32 19.39 27.72
N PHE A 499 15.55 19.01 27.40
CA PHE A 499 16.74 19.65 27.96
C PHE A 499 16.87 21.08 27.44
N ALA A 500 17.15 22.04 28.33
CA ALA A 500 17.27 23.46 27.98
C ALA A 500 18.37 23.72 26.92
N GLY A 501 19.44 22.90 26.89
CA GLY A 501 20.50 23.00 25.88
C GLY A 501 20.11 22.50 24.48
N LEU A 502 18.97 21.82 24.32
CA LEU A 502 18.46 21.41 23.00
C LEU A 502 17.70 22.54 22.32
N GLU A 503 18.40 23.59 21.91
CA GLU A 503 17.80 24.80 21.30
C GLU A 503 16.85 24.49 20.14
N SER A 504 17.20 23.51 19.31
CA SER A 504 16.37 23.08 18.17
C SER A 504 15.02 22.50 18.63
N ALA A 505 15.01 21.68 19.69
CA ALA A 505 13.78 21.12 20.25
C ALA A 505 12.93 22.19 20.94
N ASN A 506 13.57 23.09 21.68
CA ASN A 506 12.91 24.22 22.34
C ASN A 506 12.21 25.15 21.33
N THR A 507 12.90 25.50 20.25
CA THR A 507 12.36 26.31 19.15
C THR A 507 11.21 25.59 18.44
N PHE A 508 11.35 24.28 18.24
CA PHE A 508 10.33 23.45 17.61
C PHE A 508 9.00 23.51 18.38
N TYR A 509 8.98 23.26 19.69
CA TYR A 509 7.73 23.27 20.46
C TYR A 509 7.05 24.64 20.45
N THR A 510 7.80 25.73 20.61
CA THR A 510 7.25 27.09 20.49
C THR A 510 6.65 27.33 19.10
N SER A 511 7.31 26.90 18.03
CA SER A 511 6.80 27.04 16.66
C SER A 511 5.54 26.22 16.38
N CYS A 512 5.32 25.14 17.15
CA CYS A 512 4.15 24.27 17.05
C CYS A 512 2.98 24.70 17.96
N GLY A 513 3.06 25.90 18.54
CA GLY A 513 1.97 26.50 19.33
C GLY A 513 1.92 26.02 20.78
N PHE A 514 3.00 25.44 21.32
CA PHE A 514 3.10 25.24 22.76
C PHE A 514 3.33 26.59 23.45
N GLY A 515 2.73 26.74 24.64
CA GLY A 515 2.93 27.92 25.48
C GLY A 515 4.37 28.07 25.98
N PRO A 516 4.69 29.19 26.66
CA PRO A 516 6.00 29.43 27.26
C PRO A 516 6.41 28.26 28.18
N PRO A 517 7.69 27.82 28.14
CA PRO A 517 8.12 26.69 28.94
C PRO A 517 8.19 27.04 30.43
N HIS A 518 7.79 26.08 31.27
CA HIS A 518 8.15 26.10 32.69
C HIS A 518 9.55 25.50 32.86
N SER A 519 10.47 26.26 33.45
CA SER A 519 11.86 25.84 33.63
C SER A 519 12.10 25.29 35.04
N PHE A 520 12.80 24.17 35.15
CA PHE A 520 13.20 23.60 36.44
C PHE A 520 14.59 22.97 36.35
N GLN A 521 15.24 22.79 37.49
CA GLN A 521 16.57 22.18 37.58
C GLN A 521 16.46 20.69 37.92
N LEU A 522 17.17 19.85 37.17
CA LEU A 522 17.25 18.41 37.40
C LEU A 522 18.73 18.01 37.57
N GLY A 523 19.22 18.02 38.80
CA GLY A 523 20.66 17.86 39.06
C GLY A 523 21.44 19.04 38.49
N ASP A 524 22.39 18.75 37.59
CA ASP A 524 23.33 19.75 37.05
C ASP A 524 22.85 20.41 35.74
N PHE A 525 21.62 20.15 35.30
CA PHE A 525 21.10 20.69 34.05
C PHE A 525 19.65 21.18 34.17
N HIS A 526 19.29 22.12 33.31
CA HIS A 526 17.96 22.74 33.27
C HIS A 526 17.06 22.01 32.27
N MET A 527 15.80 21.84 32.63
CA MET A 527 14.76 21.23 31.81
C MET A 527 13.66 22.25 31.54
N HIS A 528 13.06 22.18 30.35
CA HIS A 528 11.91 22.97 29.95
C HIS A 528 10.71 22.05 29.73
N THR A 529 9.58 22.36 30.38
CA THR A 529 8.30 21.70 30.11
C THR A 529 7.37 22.65 29.36
N TYR A 530 7.01 22.24 28.14
CA TYR A 530 6.05 22.89 27.25
C TYR A 530 4.66 22.29 27.43
N ARG A 531 3.62 23.12 27.26
CA ARG A 531 2.21 22.70 27.36
C ARG A 531 1.38 23.24 26.19
N LYS A 532 0.49 22.41 25.65
CA LYS A 532 -0.46 22.77 24.59
C LYS A 532 -1.82 22.13 24.88
N LEU A 533 -2.89 22.92 24.83
CA LEU A 533 -4.25 22.41 24.97
C LEU A 533 -4.76 22.02 23.57
N LEU A 534 -5.31 20.82 23.43
CA LEU A 534 -5.92 20.31 22.20
C LEU A 534 -7.45 20.40 22.25
#